data_AF-A0AAU9VKI7-F1
#
_entry.id   AF-A0AAU9VKI7-F1
#
_cell.length_a   1.000
_cell.length_b   1.000
_cell.length_c   1.000
_cell.angle_alpha   90.00
_cell.angle_beta   90.00
_cell.angle_gamma   90.00
#
_symmetry.space_group_name_H-M   'P 1'
#
loop_
_entity.id
_entity.type
_entity.pdbx_description
1 polymer ?
#
loop_
_entity_poly.entity_id
_entity_poly.type
_entity_poly.pdbx_seq_one_letter_code
_entity_poly.pdbx_strand_id
1 'polypeptide(L)'
;MADKGFDIEDLLSSKQVSLNLPPFLQIQTQFSAQDVLQTKTIAKVRIHVERAIRRIKEFHLFDSDISLSILESVNQLYTVACLLSNFQGALIKDTDDSDTTDN
;
A
#
# COMPACT_ATOMS: atom_id res chain seq x y z
N MET A 1 -4.80 -0.88 -6.34
CA MET A 1 -4.53 -0.07 -5.14
C MET A 1 -3.08 0.34 -5.18
N ALA A 2 -2.77 1.60 -4.92
CA ALA A 2 -1.38 2.08 -4.89
C ALA A 2 -1.11 2.93 -3.64
N ASP A 3 0.17 3.05 -3.31
CA ASP A 3 0.62 3.95 -2.25
C ASP A 3 0.52 5.42 -2.70
N LYS A 4 0.46 6.35 -1.74
CA LYS A 4 0.37 7.78 -2.02
C LYS A 4 1.68 8.25 -2.63
N GLY A 5 1.61 8.79 -3.83
CA GLY A 5 2.79 9.21 -4.62
C GLY A 5 3.19 8.22 -5.71
N PHE A 6 2.52 7.08 -5.81
CA PHE A 6 2.68 6.15 -6.94
C PHE A 6 1.57 6.39 -7.98
N ASP A 7 1.64 7.55 -8.63
CA ASP A 7 0.71 7.95 -9.69
C ASP A 7 1.15 7.33 -11.02
N ILE A 8 0.44 6.30 -11.45
CA ILE A 8 0.68 5.55 -12.69
C ILE A 8 -0.61 5.47 -13.53
N GLU A 9 -1.53 6.42 -13.33
CA GLU A 9 -2.82 6.43 -14.01
C GLU A 9 -2.67 6.51 -15.54
N ASP A 10 -1.64 7.21 -16.01
CA ASP A 10 -1.24 7.30 -17.42
C ASP A 10 -0.90 5.93 -18.03
N LEU A 11 -0.13 5.11 -17.32
CA LEU A 11 0.25 3.76 -17.74
C LEU A 11 -0.96 2.81 -17.75
N LEU A 12 -1.90 3.01 -16.83
CA LEU A 12 -3.09 2.16 -16.68
C LEU A 12 -4.23 2.52 -17.63
N SER A 13 -4.26 3.77 -18.12
CA SER A 13 -5.28 4.26 -19.06
C SER A 13 -5.37 3.40 -20.32
N SER A 14 -4.23 2.93 -20.83
CA SER A 14 -4.14 2.02 -21.98
C SER A 14 -4.86 0.67 -21.77
N LYS A 15 -5.05 0.27 -20.50
CA LYS A 15 -5.68 -0.99 -20.09
C LYS A 15 -7.10 -0.81 -19.58
N GLN A 16 -7.65 0.42 -19.63
CA GLN A 16 -8.99 0.75 -19.10
C GLN A 16 -9.16 0.38 -17.61
N VAL A 17 -8.07 0.46 -16.83
CA VAL A 17 -8.08 0.20 -15.38
C VAL A 17 -7.94 1.51 -14.64
N SER A 18 -8.80 1.75 -13.65
CA SER A 18 -8.68 2.91 -12.76
C SER A 18 -7.75 2.63 -11.58
N LEU A 19 -6.94 3.62 -11.21
CA LEU A 19 -6.06 3.52 -10.07
C LEU A 19 -6.78 3.94 -8.80
N ASN A 20 -6.96 2.99 -7.87
CA ASN A 20 -7.53 3.30 -6.57
C ASN A 20 -6.47 3.96 -5.67
N LEU A 21 -6.51 5.29 -5.63
CA LEU A 21 -5.75 6.17 -4.74
C LEU A 21 -6.73 6.91 -3.80
N PRO A 22 -6.28 7.31 -2.59
CA PRO A 22 -7.08 8.19 -1.75
C PRO A 22 -7.31 9.53 -2.48
N PRO A 23 -8.49 10.15 -2.32
CA PRO A 23 -8.79 11.41 -2.98
C PRO A 23 -7.76 12.48 -2.60
N PHE A 24 -7.19 13.15 -3.60
CA PHE A 24 -6.42 14.36 -3.38
C PHE A 24 -7.36 15.47 -2.94
N LEU A 25 -6.98 16.19 -1.89
CA LEU A 25 -7.70 17.33 -1.30
C LEU A 25 -7.70 18.59 -2.21
N GLN A 26 -7.67 18.41 -3.53
CA GLN A 26 -7.40 19.51 -4.46
C GLN A 26 -8.64 20.29 -4.89
N ILE A 27 -9.87 19.74 -4.75
CA ILE A 27 -11.05 20.33 -5.44
C ILE A 27 -12.26 20.61 -4.52
N GLN A 28 -12.42 19.94 -3.37
CA GLN A 28 -13.62 20.13 -2.52
C GLN A 28 -13.31 20.79 -1.17
N THR A 29 -14.04 21.86 -0.86
CA THR A 29 -13.98 22.59 0.42
C THR A 29 -14.55 21.78 1.60
N GLN A 30 -15.41 20.79 1.33
CA GLN A 30 -16.02 19.93 2.35
C GLN A 30 -16.57 18.63 1.73
N PHE A 31 -16.30 17.48 2.36
CA PHE A 31 -16.81 16.18 1.92
C PHE A 31 -18.27 15.96 2.37
N SER A 32 -19.09 15.29 1.55
CA SER A 32 -20.38 14.76 1.99
C SER A 32 -20.19 13.53 2.88
N ALA A 33 -21.23 13.12 3.62
CA ALA A 33 -21.17 11.93 4.46
C ALA A 33 -20.86 10.65 3.66
N GLN A 34 -21.33 10.56 2.41
CA GLN A 34 -21.06 9.42 1.53
C GLN A 34 -19.60 9.42 1.05
N ASP A 35 -19.06 10.59 0.68
CA ASP A 35 -17.67 10.73 0.25
C ASP A 35 -16.70 10.39 1.39
N VAL A 36 -17.03 10.78 2.62
CA VAL A 36 -16.25 10.41 3.82
C VAL A 36 -16.22 8.90 4.01
N LEU A 37 -17.35 8.21 3.85
CA LEU A 37 -17.41 6.75 3.99
C LEU A 37 -16.58 6.03 2.91
N GLN A 38 -16.71 6.44 1.65
CA GLN A 38 -15.92 5.87 0.56
C GLN A 38 -14.42 6.12 0.77
N THR A 39 -14.05 7.35 1.15
CA THR A 39 -12.66 7.73 1.46
C THR A 39 -12.10 6.89 2.61
N LYS A 40 -12.89 6.67 3.68
CA LYS A 40 -12.49 5.82 4.81
C LYS A 40 -12.24 4.37 4.38
N THR A 41 -13.09 3.82 3.52
CA THR A 41 -12.93 2.45 3.02
C THR A 41 -11.64 2.31 2.18
N ILE A 42 -11.40 3.25 1.27
CA ILE A 42 -10.17 3.28 0.47
C ILE A 42 -8.95 3.43 1.38
N ALA A 43 -8.98 4.34 2.35
CA ALA A 43 -7.90 4.54 3.30
C ALA A 43 -7.62 3.27 4.13
N LYS A 44 -8.67 2.57 4.60
CA LYS A 44 -8.53 1.30 5.36
C LYS A 44 -7.79 0.25 4.55
N VAL A 45 -8.15 0.05 3.29
CA VAL A 45 -7.46 -0.91 2.41
C VAL A 45 -6.03 -0.45 2.12
N ARG A 46 -5.78 0.86 2.00
CA ARG A 46 -4.45 1.42 1.72
C ARG A 46 -3.46 1.16 2.85
N ILE A 47 -3.92 1.17 4.11
CA ILE A 47 -3.10 0.83 5.27
C ILE A 47 -2.46 -0.55 5.09
N HIS A 48 -3.12 -1.50 4.43
CA HIS A 48 -2.53 -2.81 4.15
C HIS A 48 -1.36 -2.73 3.17
N VAL A 49 -1.45 -1.89 2.14
CA VAL A 49 -0.36 -1.63 1.20
C VAL A 49 0.82 -0.98 1.91
N GLU A 50 0.58 0.04 2.73
CA GLU A 50 1.62 0.72 3.52
C GLU A 50 2.32 -0.23 4.50
N ARG A 51 1.57 -1.13 5.16
CA ARG A 51 2.13 -2.16 6.04
C ARG A 51 3.00 -3.17 5.28
N ALA A 52 2.59 -3.59 4.08
CA ALA A 52 3.40 -4.47 3.24
C ALA A 52 4.72 -3.80 2.83
N ILE A 53 4.64 -2.55 2.36
CA ILE A 53 5.84 -1.75 2.01
C ILE A 53 6.76 -1.59 3.22
N ARG A 54 6.19 -1.30 4.40
CA ARG A 54 6.97 -1.17 5.64
C ARG A 54 7.75 -2.44 5.95
N ARG A 55 7.13 -3.63 5.89
CA ARG A 55 7.84 -4.90 6.13
C ARG A 55 9.01 -5.12 5.19
N ILE A 56 8.85 -4.78 3.92
CA ILE A 56 9.93 -4.88 2.94
C ILE A 56 11.06 -3.89 3.29
N LYS A 57 10.73 -2.68 3.76
CA LYS A 57 11.72 -1.69 4.21
C LYS A 57 12.49 -2.10 5.47
N GLU A 58 11.91 -2.95 6.33
CA GLU A 58 12.58 -3.46 7.55
C GLU A 58 13.80 -4.36 7.24
N PHE A 59 14.00 -4.79 5.99
CA PHE A 59 15.23 -5.48 5.58
C PHE A 59 16.43 -4.54 5.37
N HIS A 60 16.23 -3.22 5.36
CA HIS A 60 17.28 -2.20 5.23
C HIS A 60 18.21 -2.40 4.00
N LEU A 61 17.68 -3.01 2.94
CA LEU A 61 18.47 -3.39 1.74
C LEU A 61 19.01 -2.19 0.97
N PHE A 62 18.33 -1.04 1.07
CA PHE A 62 18.61 0.16 0.28
C PHE A 62 18.84 1.39 1.17
N ASP A 63 19.21 1.17 2.43
CA ASP A 63 19.51 2.24 3.38
C ASP A 63 20.87 2.90 3.10
N SER A 64 21.74 2.24 2.34
CA SER A 64 23.06 2.70 1.94
C SER A 64 23.20 2.72 0.43
N ASP A 65 24.23 3.43 -0.06
CA ASP A 65 24.53 3.50 -1.48
C ASP A 65 24.74 2.11 -2.08
N ILE A 66 24.02 1.83 -3.17
CA ILE A 66 24.12 0.57 -3.89
C ILE A 66 25.33 0.63 -4.81
N SER A 67 26.25 -0.32 -4.66
CA SER A 67 27.38 -0.44 -5.58
C SER A 67 26.90 -0.77 -6.99
N LEU A 68 27.55 -0.20 -8.01
CA LEU A 68 27.22 -0.44 -9.42
C LEU A 68 27.27 -1.93 -9.80
N SER A 69 28.10 -2.73 -9.12
CA SER A 69 28.17 -4.18 -9.32
C SER A 69 26.90 -4.93 -8.91
N ILE A 70 26.14 -4.39 -7.95
CA ILE A 70 24.90 -5.01 -7.44
C ILE A 70 23.67 -4.47 -8.19
N LEU A 71 23.81 -3.35 -8.91
CA LEU A 71 22.71 -2.66 -9.58
C LEU A 71 21.91 -3.58 -10.52
N GLU A 72 22.57 -4.45 -11.26
CA GLU A 72 21.93 -5.42 -12.16
C GLU A 72 21.07 -6.45 -11.41
N SER A 73 21.40 -6.73 -10.15
CA SER A 73 20.70 -7.69 -9.28
C SER A 73 19.71 -7.04 -8.32
N VAL A 74 19.55 -5.71 -8.32
CA VAL A 74 18.65 -4.98 -7.40
C VAL A 74 17.21 -5.49 -7.48
N ASN A 75 16.72 -5.76 -8.69
CA ASN A 75 15.38 -6.31 -8.89
C ASN A 75 15.22 -7.68 -8.23
N GLN A 76 16.25 -8.53 -8.30
CA GLN A 76 16.24 -9.86 -7.69
C GLN A 76 16.27 -9.74 -6.17
N LEU A 77 17.12 -8.86 -5.64
CA LEU A 77 17.22 -8.58 -4.21
C LEU A 77 15.88 -8.10 -3.64
N TYR A 78 15.25 -7.12 -4.30
CA TYR A 78 13.93 -6.62 -3.92
C TYR A 78 12.86 -7.72 -4.00
N THR A 79 12.89 -8.54 -5.05
CA THR A 79 11.96 -9.67 -5.22
C THR A 79 12.09 -10.67 -4.08
N VAL A 80 13.31 -11.04 -3.70
CA VAL A 80 13.56 -11.95 -2.58
C VAL A 80 13.04 -11.34 -1.27
N ALA A 81 13.24 -10.05 -1.01
CA ALA A 81 12.68 -9.39 0.17
C ALA A 81 11.15 -9.41 0.21
N CYS A 82 10.50 -9.20 -0.93
CA CYS A 82 9.04 -9.34 -1.07
C CYS A 82 8.59 -10.78 -0.76
N LEU A 83 9.29 -11.78 -1.28
CA LEU A 83 8.99 -13.19 -1.01
C LEU A 83 9.15 -13.53 0.48
N LEU A 84 10.25 -13.10 1.10
CA LEU A 84 10.50 -13.28 2.53
C LEU A 84 9.43 -12.59 3.38
N SER A 85 8.98 -11.40 2.98
CA SER A 85 7.89 -10.67 3.64
C SER A 85 6.56 -11.43 3.59
N ASN A 86 6.30 -12.19 2.52
CA ASN A 86 5.10 -13.02 2.38
C ASN A 86 5.09 -14.23 3.33
N PHE A 87 6.26 -14.71 3.76
CA PHE A 87 6.35 -15.79 4.75
C PHE A 87 6.18 -15.32 6.19
N GLN A 88 6.08 -14.01 6.43
CA GLN A 88 5.76 -13.47 7.75
C GLN A 88 4.27 -13.63 8.04
N GLY A 89 3.88 -13.58 9.33
CA GLY A 89 2.48 -13.70 9.75
C GLY A 89 1.55 -12.67 9.08
N ALA A 90 0.23 -12.92 9.10
CA ALA A 90 -0.75 -12.12 8.36
C ALA A 90 -0.57 -10.59 8.55
N LEU A 91 -0.65 -9.84 7.44
CA LEU A 91 -0.60 -8.36 7.43
C LEU A 91 -1.86 -7.73 8.07
N ILE A 92 -2.93 -8.51 8.08
CA ILE A 92 -4.24 -8.19 8.61
C ILE A 92 -4.44 -9.14 9.78
N LYS A 93 -4.69 -8.59 10.96
CA LYS A 93 -5.23 -9.42 12.04
C LYS A 93 -6.70 -9.59 11.71
N ASP A 94 -7.15 -10.84 11.62
CA ASP A 94 -8.58 -11.10 11.64
C ASP A 94 -9.06 -10.62 13.01
N THR A 95 -9.79 -9.51 13.02
CA THR A 95 -10.66 -9.21 14.14
C THR A 95 -11.74 -10.27 14.08
N ASP A 96 -11.62 -11.30 14.91
CA ASP A 96 -12.79 -12.06 15.30
C ASP A 96 -13.80 -11.01 15.83
N ASP A 97 -14.95 -10.91 15.17
CA ASP A 97 -16.08 -10.06 15.58
C ASP A 97 -16.70 -10.64 16.86
N SER A 98 -15.93 -10.73 17.95
CA SER A 98 -16.42 -10.98 19.29
C SER A 98 -16.47 -9.66 20.07
N ASP A 99 -17.29 -8.73 19.57
CA ASP A 99 -17.91 -7.68 20.40
C ASP A 99 -19.38 -7.57 19.95
N THR A 100 -20.08 -8.71 19.98
CA THR A 100 -21.50 -8.69 20.29
C THR A 100 -21.60 -8.94 21.79
N THR A 101 -22.37 -8.08 22.48
CA THR A 101 -22.69 -8.02 23.91
C THR A 101 -21.66 -7.32 24.81
N ASP A 102 -21.92 -6.05 25.11
CA ASP A 102 -22.34 -5.66 26.46
C ASP A 102 -23.12 -4.32 26.45
N ASN A 103 -24.31 -4.39 27.08
CA ASN A 103 -25.30 -3.36 27.48
C ASN A 103 -25.06 -1.88 27.20
#